data_AF-A0A972ZMF6-F1
#
_entry.id   AF-A0A972ZMF6-F1
#
_cell.length_a   1.000
_cell.length_b   1.000
_cell.length_c   1.000
_cell.angle_alpha   90.00
_cell.angle_beta   90.00
_cell.angle_gamma   90.00
#
_symmetry.space_group_name_H-M   'P 1'
#
loop_
_entity.id
_entity.type
_entity.pdbx_description
1 polymer ?
#
loop_
_entity_poly.entity_id
_entity_poly.type
_entity_poly.pdbx_seq_one_letter_code
_entity_poly.pdbx_strand_id
1 'polypeptide(L)'
;MTPPDRTHAGRKTEPSFEWGALRALGPYIWPRGQLDIKFRVVIALALLALAKIANVFIPYLYKLAVEILGGEAGMTVALPLGLLIGYGILRVLSIAFAELRDAVFAKVGQRAIRRVALQTFRHLHALALRFHLERQTGGLSRLVERGT
;
A
#
# COMPACT_ATOMS: atom_id res chain seq x y z
N MET A 1 -43.20 -18.73 -15.67
CA MET A 1 -43.04 -17.68 -14.65
C MET A 1 -41.55 -17.54 -14.37
N THR A 2 -40.88 -16.63 -15.07
CA THR A 2 -39.42 -16.44 -15.04
C THR A 2 -39.06 -15.61 -13.81
N PRO A 3 -38.04 -15.99 -13.01
CA PRO A 3 -37.59 -15.17 -11.90
C PRO A 3 -37.02 -13.84 -12.44
N PRO A 4 -37.23 -12.71 -11.73
CA PRO A 4 -36.67 -11.44 -12.16
C PRO A 4 -35.14 -11.47 -12.06
N ASP A 5 -34.49 -11.14 -13.17
CA ASP A 5 -33.06 -10.90 -13.29
C ASP A 5 -32.65 -9.74 -12.36
N ARG A 6 -32.03 -10.07 -11.23
CA ARG A 6 -31.39 -9.08 -10.37
C ARG A 6 -30.02 -8.77 -10.96
N THR A 7 -30.02 -8.01 -12.04
CA THR A 7 -28.83 -7.26 -12.47
C THR A 7 -28.47 -6.32 -11.32
N HIS A 8 -27.39 -6.66 -10.62
CA HIS A 8 -26.74 -5.78 -9.67
C HIS A 8 -26.21 -4.58 -10.47
N ALA A 9 -27.09 -3.59 -10.70
CA ALA A 9 -26.71 -2.30 -11.25
C ALA A 9 -25.54 -1.76 -10.43
N GLY A 10 -24.38 -1.68 -11.06
CA GLY A 10 -23.15 -1.19 -10.45
C GLY A 10 -23.42 0.14 -9.78
N ARG A 11 -23.31 0.16 -8.44
CA ARG A 11 -23.37 1.40 -7.66
C ARG A 11 -22.30 2.32 -8.22
N LYS A 12 -22.70 3.43 -8.83
CA LYS A 12 -21.78 4.48 -9.30
C LYS A 12 -20.90 4.87 -8.11
N THR A 13 -19.59 4.72 -8.25
CA THR A 13 -18.59 5.12 -7.25
C THR A 13 -18.57 6.64 -7.19
N GLU A 14 -19.43 7.21 -6.36
CA GLU A 14 -19.41 8.62 -5.99
C GLU A 14 -18.07 8.91 -5.28
N PRO A 15 -17.25 9.88 -5.74
CA PRO A 15 -15.92 10.17 -5.17
C PRO A 15 -15.94 10.63 -3.70
N SER A 16 -17.11 10.97 -3.16
CA SER A 16 -17.34 11.25 -1.75
C SER A 16 -17.16 10.00 -0.86
N PHE A 17 -17.43 8.81 -1.39
CA PHE A 17 -17.37 7.55 -0.64
C PHE A 17 -15.92 7.12 -0.35
N GLU A 18 -15.00 7.29 -1.31
CA GLU A 18 -13.59 6.88 -1.16
C GLU A 18 -12.86 7.69 -0.07
N TRP A 19 -13.07 9.00 -0.04
CA TRP A 19 -12.51 9.85 1.01
C TRP A 19 -13.09 9.57 2.39
N GLY A 20 -14.39 9.24 2.45
CA GLY A 20 -15.04 8.79 3.69
C GLY A 20 -14.40 7.51 4.24
N ALA A 21 -14.15 6.53 3.37
CA ALA A 21 -13.50 5.27 3.73
C ALA A 21 -12.05 5.48 4.23
N LEU A 22 -11.26 6.30 3.52
CA LEU A 22 -9.89 6.63 3.95
C LEU A 22 -9.86 7.33 5.32
N ARG A 23 -10.79 8.26 5.57
CA ARG A 23 -10.93 8.91 6.88
C ARG A 23 -11.36 7.94 7.98
N ALA A 24 -12.23 6.98 7.66
CA ALA A 24 -12.66 5.95 8.60
C ALA A 24 -11.52 4.97 8.96
N LEU A 25 -10.63 4.67 8.02
CA LEU A 25 -9.47 3.79 8.22
C LEU A 25 -8.28 4.48 8.91
N GLY A 26 -8.13 5.79 8.74
CA GLY A 26 -7.03 6.59 9.32
C GLY A 26 -6.74 6.32 10.80
N PRO A 27 -7.75 6.27 11.70
CA PRO A 27 -7.56 5.95 13.12
C PRO A 27 -6.99 4.55 13.40
N TYR A 28 -7.18 3.58 12.50
CA TYR A 28 -6.67 2.22 12.65
C TYR A 28 -5.19 2.11 12.27
N ILE A 29 -4.76 2.91 11.28
CA ILE A 29 -3.36 3.04 10.85
C ILE A 29 -2.57 3.92 11.83
N TRP A 30 -3.18 5.00 12.32
CA TRP A 30 -2.59 5.95 13.27
C TRP A 30 -3.37 6.02 14.61
N PRO A 31 -3.28 4.97 15.44
CA PRO A 31 -4.01 4.92 16.71
C PRO A 31 -3.47 5.95 17.72
N ARG A 32 -4.38 6.63 18.42
CA ARG A 32 -4.01 7.49 19.55
C ARG A 32 -3.48 6.63 20.70
N GLY A 33 -2.37 7.03 21.32
CA GLY A 33 -1.76 6.37 22.48
C GLY A 33 -0.78 5.22 22.20
N GLN A 34 -0.54 4.80 20.95
CA GLN A 34 0.37 3.69 20.66
C GLN A 34 1.57 4.12 19.83
N LEU A 35 2.64 4.49 20.52
CA LEU A 35 3.86 5.05 19.94
C LEU A 35 4.59 4.07 19.01
N ASP A 36 4.62 2.77 19.32
CA ASP A 36 5.28 1.75 18.47
C ASP A 36 4.71 1.73 17.04
N ILE A 37 3.38 1.77 16.89
CA ILE A 37 2.75 1.77 15.56
C ILE A 37 3.02 3.08 14.82
N LYS A 38 2.92 4.21 15.50
CA LYS A 38 3.23 5.51 14.90
C LYS A 38 4.66 5.54 14.40
N PHE A 39 5.61 5.04 15.20
CA PHE A 39 7.02 4.97 14.82
C PHE A 39 7.23 4.08 13.58
N ARG A 40 6.59 2.91 13.52
CA ARG A 40 6.62 2.05 12.32
C ARG A 40 6.08 2.74 11.09
N VAL A 41 4.97 3.49 11.22
CA VAL A 41 4.41 4.27 10.10
C VAL A 41 5.39 5.34 9.64
N VAL A 42 6.01 6.07 10.57
CA VAL A 42 7.02 7.09 10.25
C VAL A 42 8.22 6.47 9.54
N ILE A 43 8.73 5.32 10.01
CA ILE A 43 9.82 4.59 9.32
C ILE A 43 9.39 4.18 7.91
N ALA A 44 8.19 3.63 7.74
CA ALA A 44 7.70 3.23 6.42
C ALA A 44 7.60 4.43 5.46
N LEU A 45 7.16 5.60 5.96
CA LEU A 45 7.12 6.84 5.18
C LEU A 45 8.52 7.37 4.84
N ALA A 46 9.48 7.25 5.75
CA ALA A 46 10.86 7.63 5.48
C ALA A 46 11.50 6.73 4.41
N LEU A 47 11.32 5.41 4.52
CA LEU A 47 11.77 4.44 3.52
C LEU A 47 11.10 4.67 2.16
N LEU A 48 9.81 5.00 2.15
CA LEU A 48 9.08 5.39 0.94
C LEU A 48 9.70 6.62 0.29
N ALA A 49 10.00 7.67 1.07
CA ALA A 49 10.61 8.88 0.56
C ALA A 49 11.99 8.59 -0.04
N LEU A 50 12.84 7.81 0.65
CA LEU A 50 14.15 7.40 0.15
C LEU A 50 14.06 6.60 -1.15
N ALA A 51 13.14 5.64 -1.25
CA ALA A 51 12.90 4.87 -2.47
C ALA A 51 12.47 5.78 -3.63
N LYS A 52 11.58 6.75 -3.38
CA LYS A 52 11.11 7.69 -4.41
C LYS A 52 12.22 8.64 -4.86
N ILE A 53 13.00 9.17 -3.92
CA ILE A 53 14.16 10.01 -4.23
C ILE A 53 15.16 9.23 -5.09
N ALA A 54 15.50 7.99 -4.70
CA ALA A 54 16.38 7.13 -5.50
C ALA A 54 15.82 6.93 -6.93
N ASN A 55 14.53 6.62 -7.06
CA ASN A 55 13.87 6.46 -8.37
C ASN A 55 13.95 7.69 -9.26
N VAL A 56 13.93 8.91 -8.70
CA VAL A 56 14.09 10.15 -9.47
C VAL A 56 15.54 10.32 -9.93
N PHE A 57 16.52 9.88 -9.15
CA PHE A 57 17.94 9.99 -9.52
C PHE A 57 18.40 8.92 -10.53
N ILE A 58 17.75 7.75 -10.58
CA ILE A 58 18.07 6.68 -11.54
C ILE A 58 18.15 7.17 -13.01
N PRO A 59 17.11 7.83 -13.59
CA PRO A 59 17.17 8.31 -14.96
C PRO A 59 18.22 9.41 -15.16
N TYR A 60 18.51 10.20 -14.12
CA TYR A 60 19.56 11.21 -14.16
C TYR A 60 20.96 10.56 -14.25
N LEU A 61 21.26 9.55 -13.43
CA LEU A 61 22.51 8.79 -13.52
C LEU A 61 22.64 8.08 -14.87
N TYR A 62 21.54 7.53 -15.38
CA TYR A 62 21.52 6.89 -16.69
C TYR A 62 21.82 7.88 -17.82
N LYS A 63 21.21 9.08 -17.76
CA LYS A 63 21.50 10.17 -18.70
C LYS A 63 23.00 10.52 -18.70
N LEU A 64 23.58 10.76 -17.51
CA LEU A 64 25.00 11.10 -17.39
C LEU A 64 25.91 9.99 -17.95
N ALA A 65 25.57 8.73 -17.71
CA ALA A 65 26.31 7.60 -18.26
C ALA A 65 26.29 7.63 -19.80
N VAL A 66 25.13 7.84 -20.42
CA VAL A 66 25.00 7.92 -21.88
C VAL A 66 25.75 9.13 -22.47
N GLU A 67 25.67 10.29 -21.83
CA GLU A 67 26.39 11.50 -22.26
C GLU A 67 27.91 11.30 -22.27
N ILE A 68 28.47 10.67 -21.22
CA ILE A 68 29.91 10.41 -21.13
C ILE A 68 30.37 9.36 -22.15
N LEU A 69 29.53 8.36 -22.44
CA LEU A 69 29.84 7.38 -23.49
C LEU A 69 29.77 8.00 -24.90
N GLY A 70 28.95 9.03 -25.11
CA GLY A 70 28.78 9.70 -26.40
C GLY A 70 29.72 10.90 -26.65
N GLY A 71 30.54 11.29 -25.67
CA GLY A 71 31.45 12.45 -25.74
C GLY A 71 32.82 12.17 -26.37
N GLU A 72 33.72 13.17 -26.35
CA GLU A 72 35.03 13.10 -27.00
C GLU A 72 35.93 11.95 -26.48
N ALA A 73 36.67 11.35 -27.42
CA ALA A 73 37.64 10.28 -27.19
C ALA A 73 38.84 10.76 -26.37
N GLY A 74 38.71 10.73 -25.04
CA GLY A 74 39.79 11.07 -24.10
C GLY A 74 39.47 10.79 -22.63
N MET A 75 38.22 10.43 -22.30
CA MET A 75 37.80 10.13 -20.94
C MET A 75 38.29 8.74 -20.49
N THR A 76 38.88 8.65 -19.31
CA THR A 76 39.27 7.36 -18.71
C THR A 76 38.04 6.46 -18.50
N VAL A 77 38.11 5.20 -18.96
CA VAL A 77 37.03 4.18 -18.85
C VAL A 77 36.48 4.03 -17.41
N ALA A 78 37.30 4.33 -16.40
CA ALA A 78 36.92 4.27 -14.99
C ALA A 78 35.67 5.12 -14.65
N LEU A 79 35.51 6.29 -15.26
CA LEU A 79 34.40 7.20 -14.95
C LEU A 79 33.03 6.65 -15.41
N PRO A 80 32.85 6.29 -16.69
CA PRO A 80 31.59 5.68 -17.14
C PRO A 80 31.29 4.34 -16.44
N LEU A 81 32.30 3.53 -16.15
CA LEU A 81 32.11 2.29 -15.39
C LEU A 81 31.62 2.57 -13.96
N GLY A 82 32.19 3.57 -13.28
CA GLY A 82 31.77 4.00 -11.95
C GLY A 82 30.31 4.50 -11.92
N LEU A 83 29.90 5.26 -12.94
CA LEU A 83 28.50 5.71 -13.07
C LEU A 83 27.53 4.56 -13.30
N LEU A 84 27.92 3.57 -14.11
CA LEU A 84 27.09 2.40 -14.39
C LEU A 84 26.91 1.52 -13.14
N ILE A 85 27.99 1.35 -12.36
CA ILE A 85 27.94 0.69 -11.05
C ILE A 85 27.06 1.51 -10.08
N GLY A 86 27.25 2.84 -10.02
CA GLY A 86 26.45 3.73 -9.18
C GLY A 86 24.95 3.67 -9.51
N TYR A 87 24.61 3.64 -10.80
CA TYR A 87 23.24 3.41 -11.29
C TYR A 87 22.70 2.07 -10.80
N GLY A 88 23.48 0.99 -10.93
CA GLY A 88 23.10 -0.34 -10.47
C GLY A 88 22.82 -0.38 -8.96
N ILE A 89 23.74 0.18 -8.15
CA ILE A 89 23.59 0.29 -6.70
C ILE A 89 22.34 1.10 -6.35
N LEU A 90 22.14 2.26 -6.96
CA LEU A 90 20.99 3.11 -6.70
C LEU A 90 19.67 2.42 -7.04
N ARG A 91 19.64 1.65 -8.13
CA ARG A 91 18.48 0.84 -8.53
C ARG A 91 18.17 -0.26 -7.52
N VAL A 92 19.19 -0.97 -7.06
CA VAL A 92 19.04 -1.99 -6.00
C VAL A 92 18.57 -1.35 -4.70
N LEU A 93 19.14 -0.22 -4.29
CA LEU A 93 18.73 0.51 -3.09
C LEU A 93 17.28 1.00 -3.17
N SER A 94 16.85 1.50 -4.32
CA SER A 94 15.46 1.92 -4.54
C SER A 94 14.47 0.77 -4.30
N ILE A 95 14.78 -0.41 -4.87
CA ILE A 95 13.97 -1.63 -4.68
C ILE A 95 14.04 -2.09 -3.22
N ALA A 96 15.24 -2.14 -2.64
CA ALA A 96 15.41 -2.56 -1.25
C ALA A 96 14.60 -1.69 -0.30
N PHE A 97 14.66 -0.35 -0.43
CA PHE A 97 13.86 0.56 0.40
C PHE A 97 12.35 0.37 0.17
N ALA A 98 11.92 0.05 -1.06
CA ALA A 98 10.54 -0.27 -1.37
C ALA A 98 10.07 -1.58 -0.68
N GLU A 99 10.89 -2.62 -0.69
CA GLU A 99 10.56 -3.88 0.00
C GLU A 99 10.61 -3.72 1.53
N LEU A 100 11.58 -2.97 2.04
CA LEU A 100 11.70 -2.65 3.46
C LEU A 100 10.49 -1.84 3.97
N ARG A 101 10.01 -0.83 3.22
CA ARG A 101 8.77 -0.11 3.63
C ARG A 101 7.59 -1.07 3.68
N ASP A 102 7.49 -2.02 2.75
CA ASP A 102 6.34 -2.91 2.61
C ASP A 102 6.36 -3.95 3.74
N ALA A 103 7.54 -4.49 4.08
CA ALA A 103 7.76 -5.34 5.23
C ALA A 103 7.45 -4.65 6.57
N VAL A 104 7.87 -3.38 6.74
CA VAL A 104 7.58 -2.59 7.94
C VAL A 104 6.07 -2.29 8.02
N PHE A 105 5.46 -1.91 6.90
CA PHE A 105 4.05 -1.54 6.83
C PHE A 105 3.12 -2.74 6.98
N ALA A 106 3.53 -3.94 6.58
CA ALA A 106 2.73 -5.17 6.71
C ALA A 106 2.21 -5.37 8.14
N LYS A 107 3.06 -5.13 9.17
CA LYS A 107 2.63 -5.22 10.58
C LYS A 107 1.55 -4.20 10.93
N VAL A 108 1.62 -2.99 10.37
CA VAL A 108 0.62 -1.93 10.58
C VAL A 108 -0.69 -2.27 9.88
N GLY A 109 -0.61 -2.66 8.61
CA GLY A 109 -1.77 -3.04 7.79
C GLY A 109 -2.53 -4.23 8.37
N GLN A 110 -1.83 -5.33 8.66
CA GLN A 110 -2.42 -6.54 9.23
C GLN A 110 -3.10 -6.27 10.59
N ARG A 111 -2.49 -5.41 11.39
CA ARG A 111 -3.09 -4.98 12.66
C ARG A 111 -4.37 -4.15 12.44
N ALA A 112 -4.37 -3.23 11.49
CA ALA A 112 -5.55 -2.43 11.16
C ALA A 112 -6.69 -3.34 10.67
N ILE A 113 -6.40 -4.22 9.71
CA ILE A 113 -7.32 -5.25 9.20
C ILE A 113 -7.91 -6.07 10.35
N ARG A 114 -7.06 -6.64 11.21
CA ARG A 114 -7.50 -7.44 12.36
C ARG A 114 -8.43 -6.67 13.30
N ARG A 115 -8.18 -5.39 13.52
CA ARG A 115 -9.04 -4.55 14.39
C ARG A 115 -10.40 -4.29 13.76
N VAL A 116 -10.42 -3.94 12.47
CA VAL A 116 -11.67 -3.73 11.74
C VAL A 116 -12.48 -5.02 11.70
N ALA A 117 -11.85 -6.14 11.35
CA ALA A 117 -12.50 -7.46 11.35
C ALA A 117 -13.10 -7.82 12.72
N LEU A 118 -12.34 -7.64 13.81
CA LEU A 118 -12.83 -7.91 15.16
C LEU A 118 -14.00 -7.00 15.57
N GLN A 119 -13.96 -5.73 15.20
CA GLN A 119 -15.03 -4.80 15.49
C GLN A 119 -16.30 -5.15 14.72
N THR A 120 -16.16 -5.47 13.43
CA THR A 120 -17.26 -5.93 12.58
C THR A 120 -17.85 -7.23 13.12
N PHE A 121 -17.00 -8.20 13.49
CA PHE A 121 -17.44 -9.47 14.06
C PHE A 121 -18.23 -9.27 15.36
N ARG A 122 -17.73 -8.45 16.29
CA ARG A 122 -18.43 -8.11 17.54
C ARG A 122 -19.76 -7.40 17.28
N HIS A 123 -19.78 -6.49 16.31
CA HIS A 123 -21.01 -5.81 15.94
C HIS A 123 -22.03 -6.81 15.41
N LEU A 124 -21.66 -7.67 14.45
CA LEU A 124 -22.53 -8.71 13.92
C LEU A 124 -23.09 -9.62 15.01
N HIS A 125 -22.25 -10.09 15.94
CA HIS A 125 -22.69 -10.91 17.07
C HIS A 125 -23.68 -10.22 18.02
N ALA A 126 -23.65 -8.88 18.09
CA ALA A 126 -24.56 -8.10 18.94
C ALA A 126 -25.91 -7.79 18.27
N LEU A 127 -26.11 -8.14 16.99
CA LEU A 127 -27.38 -7.92 16.30
C LEU A 127 -28.46 -8.91 16.74
N ALA A 128 -29.72 -8.50 16.57
CA ALA A 128 -30.88 -9.29 16.96
C ALA A 128 -30.93 -10.67 16.26
N LEU A 129 -31.56 -11.66 16.91
CA LEU A 129 -31.74 -13.00 16.34
C LEU A 129 -32.49 -12.97 15.00
N ARG A 130 -33.44 -12.04 14.81
CA ARG A 130 -34.14 -11.85 13.54
C ARG A 130 -33.18 -11.54 12.39
N PHE A 131 -32.17 -10.70 12.62
CA PHE A 131 -31.13 -10.40 11.63
C PHE A 131 -30.34 -11.67 11.24
N HIS A 132 -30.04 -12.52 12.23
CA HIS A 132 -29.31 -13.77 12.00
C HIS A 132 -30.15 -14.84 11.29
N LEU A 133 -31.48 -14.84 11.47
CA LEU A 133 -32.40 -15.78 10.81
C LEU A 133 -32.73 -15.37 9.37
N GLU A 134 -32.81 -14.07 9.07
CA GLU A 134 -33.13 -13.53 7.73
C GLU A 134 -31.91 -13.48 6.78
N ARG A 135 -30.68 -13.53 7.31
CA ARG A 135 -29.44 -13.46 6.53
C ARG A 135 -28.69 -14.78 6.58
N GLN A 136 -28.17 -15.23 5.43
CA GLN A 136 -27.22 -16.34 5.39
C GLN A 136 -25.91 -15.94 6.10
N THR A 137 -25.69 -16.44 7.31
CA THR A 137 -24.49 -16.20 8.13
C THR A 137 -23.19 -16.52 7.38
N GLY A 138 -23.19 -17.53 6.49
CA GLY A 138 -22.07 -17.85 5.60
C GLY A 138 -21.81 -16.80 4.52
N GLY A 139 -22.84 -16.12 4.02
CA GLY A 139 -22.70 -15.01 3.07
C GLY A 139 -22.12 -13.76 3.73
N LEU A 140 -22.51 -13.47 4.98
CA LEU A 140 -21.96 -12.38 5.77
C LEU A 140 -20.48 -12.60 6.11
N SER A 141 -20.08 -13.81 6.48
CA SER A 141 -18.68 -14.15 6.74
C SER A 141 -17.79 -13.91 5.52
N ARG A 142 -18.22 -14.36 4.33
CA ARG A 142 -17.50 -14.11 3.06
C ARG A 142 -17.41 -12.64 2.70
N LEU A 143 -18.42 -11.83 3.05
CA LEU A 143 -18.37 -10.39 2.82
C LEU A 143 -17.37 -9.69 3.74
N VAL A 144 -17.25 -10.14 4.98
CA VAL A 144 -16.22 -9.65 5.92
C VAL A 144 -14.84 -10.04 5.44
N GLU A 145 -14.62 -11.32 5.10
CA GLU A 145 -13.34 -11.83 4.59
C GLU A 145 -12.88 -11.15 3.29
N ARG A 146 -13.82 -10.73 2.43
CA ARG A 146 -13.50 -9.95 1.21
C ARG A 146 -13.26 -8.46 1.47
N GLY A 147 -13.74 -7.94 2.61
CA GLY A 147 -13.69 -6.52 2.96
C GLY A 147 -12.57 -6.15 3.94
N THR A 148 -11.87 -7.15 4.49
CA THR A 148 -10.78 -6.98 5.47
C THR A 148 -9.58 -7.80 5.06
#